data_AF-A0A820QUX0-F1
#
_entry.id   AF-A0A820QUX0-F1
#
_cell.length_a   1.000
_cell.length_b   1.000
_cell.length_c   1.000
_cell.angle_alpha   90.00
_cell.angle_beta   90.00
_cell.angle_gamma   90.00
#
_symmetry.space_group_name_H-M   'P 1'
#
loop_
_entity.id
_entity.type
_entity.pdbx_description
1 polymer ?
#
loop_
_entity_poly.entity_id
_entity_poly.type
_entity_poly.pdbx_seq_one_letter_code
_entity_poly.pdbx_strand_id
1 'polypeptide(L)'
;LIRIGSEHEDCYDDNFQIYNDVVVIRNPHIVQGPPMYSLPIPDNFPLDRKQHDTLSSSDILGTTKVEDVTIYGYPEHVFPSTDFHTATYVKNNETKDEFIYIIGGLGYMTSSHRRETRVYRLRLSDFSIQWIKTTGNGLVGCTERHRATLETVGGRNMIEIC
;
A
#
# COMPACT_ATOMS: atom_id res chain seq x y z
N LEU A 1 9.38 -4.44 -7.08
CA LEU A 1 8.80 -3.47 -6.13
C LEU A 1 7.41 -3.95 -5.78
N ILE A 2 7.02 -3.89 -4.50
CA ILE A 2 5.66 -4.19 -4.05
C ILE A 2 5.09 -2.90 -3.48
N ARG A 3 3.92 -2.50 -3.97
CA ARG A 3 3.16 -1.36 -3.45
C ARG A 3 1.84 -1.90 -2.92
N ILE A 4 1.46 -1.45 -1.73
CA ILE A 4 0.21 -1.82 -1.09
C ILE A 4 -0.64 -0.58 -1.16
N GLY A 5 -1.62 -0.62 -2.07
CA GLY A 5 -2.58 0.44 -2.26
C GLY A 5 -3.75 0.21 -1.33
N SER A 6 -4.27 1.33 -0.84
CA SER A 6 -5.55 1.41 -0.18
C SER A 6 -5.98 2.88 -0.19
N GLU A 7 -6.87 3.30 0.70
CA GLU A 7 -7.49 4.63 0.60
C GLU A 7 -6.48 5.79 0.60
N HIS A 8 -6.64 6.69 -0.37
CA HIS A 8 -6.12 8.05 -0.33
C HIS A 8 -7.19 8.98 -0.94
N GLU A 9 -7.90 9.65 -0.02
CA GLU A 9 -8.92 10.69 -0.18
C GLU A 9 -9.61 10.85 -1.54
N ASP A 10 -10.87 10.38 -1.60
CA ASP A 10 -11.96 11.22 -2.10
C ASP A 10 -13.25 10.85 -1.35
N CYS A 11 -13.41 11.34 -0.12
CA CYS A 11 -14.62 11.13 0.69
C CYS A 11 -15.88 11.80 0.10
N TYR A 12 -15.75 12.44 -1.08
CA TYR A 12 -16.80 13.17 -1.77
C TYR A 12 -17.52 12.36 -2.86
N ASP A 13 -17.06 11.16 -3.20
CA ASP A 13 -17.70 10.31 -4.23
C ASP A 13 -18.00 8.91 -3.69
N ASP A 14 -19.27 8.67 -3.36
CA ASP A 14 -19.79 7.36 -2.94
C ASP A 14 -19.59 6.25 -3.99
N ASN A 15 -19.32 6.61 -5.25
CA ASN A 15 -19.03 5.65 -6.33
C ASN A 15 -17.54 5.38 -6.52
N PHE A 16 -16.65 6.10 -5.81
CA PHE A 16 -15.22 5.88 -5.92
C PHE A 16 -14.80 4.68 -5.06
N GLN A 17 -14.82 3.50 -5.67
CA GLN A 17 -14.39 2.26 -5.04
C GLN A 17 -12.87 2.14 -5.10
N ILE A 18 -12.19 2.43 -3.98
CA ILE A 18 -10.78 2.11 -3.82
C ILE A 18 -10.68 0.61 -3.54
N TYR A 19 -10.20 -0.13 -4.52
CA TYR A 19 -9.89 -1.54 -4.36
C TYR A 19 -8.62 -1.69 -3.52
N ASN A 20 -8.66 -2.58 -2.53
CA ASN A 20 -7.45 -2.98 -1.84
C ASN A 20 -6.62 -3.83 -2.77
N ASP A 21 -5.48 -3.28 -3.17
CA ASP A 21 -4.65 -3.88 -4.17
C ASP A 21 -3.20 -4.01 -3.71
N VAL A 22 -2.59 -5.12 -4.13
CA VAL A 22 -1.15 -5.29 -4.08
C VAL A 22 -0.66 -5.19 -5.50
N VAL A 23 0.13 -4.15 -5.78
CA VAL A 23 0.75 -3.94 -7.08
C VAL A 23 2.17 -4.47 -7.04
N VAL A 24 2.45 -5.45 -7.89
CA VAL A 24 3.77 -6.05 -8.05
C VAL A 24 4.36 -5.58 -9.36
N ILE A 25 5.43 -4.79 -9.27
CA ILE A 25 6.18 -4.29 -10.42
C ILE A 25 7.46 -5.11 -10.53
N ARG A 26 7.55 -5.93 -11.57
CA ARG A 26 8.74 -6.69 -11.91
C ARG A 26 9.62 -5.83 -12.81
N ASN A 27 10.92 -5.79 -12.50
CA ASN A 27 11.91 -4.91 -13.15
C ASN A 27 11.57 -3.42 -13.05
N PRO A 28 11.31 -2.88 -11.84
CA PRO A 28 10.92 -1.49 -11.69
C PRO A 28 12.05 -0.57 -12.19
N HIS A 29 11.73 0.30 -13.12
CA HIS A 29 12.49 1.51 -13.38
C HIS A 29 12.20 2.49 -12.26
N ILE A 30 12.96 2.36 -11.17
CA ILE A 30 12.93 3.36 -10.10
C ILE A 30 13.57 4.62 -10.66
N VAL A 31 12.75 5.55 -11.14
CA VAL A 31 13.18 6.93 -11.35
C VAL A 31 13.57 7.45 -9.98
N GLN A 32 14.87 7.63 -9.73
CA GLN A 32 15.35 8.35 -8.56
C GLN A 32 15.03 9.84 -8.75
N GLY A 33 13.77 10.19 -8.53
CA GLY A 33 13.26 11.54 -8.53
C GLY A 33 12.52 11.81 -7.23
N PRO A 34 12.38 13.08 -6.82
CA PRO A 34 11.57 13.43 -5.67
C PRO A 34 10.12 12.99 -5.95
N PRO A 35 9.32 12.65 -4.93
CA PRO A 35 7.98 12.10 -5.14
C PRO A 35 7.15 13.01 -6.04
N MET A 36 6.31 12.46 -6.92
CA MET A 36 5.49 13.20 -7.91
C MET A 36 4.78 14.43 -7.33
N TYR A 37 4.38 14.40 -6.05
CA TYR A 37 3.74 15.49 -5.32
C TYR A 37 4.67 16.65 -4.90
N SER A 38 5.96 16.60 -5.26
CA SER A 38 6.96 17.64 -4.97
C SER A 38 7.44 18.39 -6.21
N LEU A 39 6.94 18.02 -7.39
CA LEU A 39 7.19 18.79 -8.60
C LEU A 39 6.20 19.97 -8.64
N PRO A 40 6.67 21.21 -8.79
CA PRO A 40 5.77 22.31 -9.11
C PRO A 40 5.01 21.93 -10.38
N ILE A 41 3.69 22.15 -10.39
CA ILE A 41 2.88 22.01 -11.60
C ILE A 41 3.58 22.86 -12.66
N PRO A 42 4.05 22.28 -13.78
CA PRO A 42 4.69 23.07 -14.82
C PRO A 42 3.71 24.15 -15.26
N ASP A 43 4.17 25.40 -15.42
CA ASP A 43 3.32 26.52 -15.84
C ASP A 43 2.59 26.27 -17.18
N ASN A 44 3.03 25.26 -17.93
CA ASN A 44 2.44 24.79 -19.18
C ASN A 44 1.50 23.57 -19.03
N PHE A 45 1.03 23.22 -17.83
CA PHE A 45 0.04 22.14 -17.70
C PHE A 45 -1.25 22.56 -18.40
N PRO A 46 -1.66 21.90 -19.50
CA PRO A 46 -2.80 22.36 -20.28
C PRO A 46 -4.07 22.21 -19.45
N LEU A 47 -4.60 23.32 -18.94
CA LEU A 47 -5.94 23.36 -18.35
C LEU A 47 -7.05 23.33 -19.43
N ASP A 48 -6.68 23.31 -20.71
CA ASP A 48 -7.62 23.30 -21.82
C ASP A 48 -7.88 21.89 -22.36
N ARG A 49 -9.12 21.41 -22.20
CA ARG A 49 -9.62 20.07 -22.58
C ARG A 49 -9.77 19.87 -24.10
N LYS A 50 -9.01 20.57 -24.94
CA LYS A 50 -9.18 20.56 -26.41
C LYS A 50 -7.92 20.17 -27.18
N GLN A 51 -7.16 19.21 -26.68
CA GLN A 51 -6.06 18.59 -27.44
C GLN A 51 -6.07 17.06 -27.34
N HIS A 52 -7.25 16.45 -27.49
CA HIS A 52 -7.33 15.05 -27.92
C HIS A 52 -7.29 15.07 -29.45
N ASP A 53 -6.15 14.70 -30.06
CA ASP A 53 -6.10 13.98 -31.35
C ASP A 53 -4.69 13.79 -31.94
N THR A 54 -3.62 14.28 -31.31
CA THR A 54 -2.25 14.04 -31.83
C THR A 54 -1.22 13.81 -30.73
N LEU A 55 -1.51 12.90 -29.80
CA LEU A 55 -0.45 12.29 -28.99
C LEU A 55 -0.27 10.86 -29.47
N SER A 56 0.88 10.60 -30.10
CA SER A 56 1.30 9.23 -30.39
C SER A 56 1.53 8.51 -29.06
N SER A 57 1.15 7.24 -28.96
CA SER A 57 1.36 6.43 -27.75
C SER A 57 2.83 6.38 -27.29
N SER A 58 3.77 6.71 -28.17
CA SER A 58 5.19 6.89 -27.87
C SER A 58 5.53 8.12 -27.04
N ASP A 59 4.71 9.17 -27.10
CA ASP A 59 4.98 10.47 -26.45
C ASP A 59 4.46 10.50 -25.00
N ILE A 60 3.53 9.59 -24.67
CA ILE A 60 2.93 9.44 -23.34
C ILE A 60 3.81 8.57 -22.41
N LEU A 61 4.72 7.75 -22.96
CA LEU A 61 5.60 6.88 -22.18
C LEU A 61 7.08 7.21 -22.44
N GLY A 62 7.67 8.02 -21.56
CA GLY A 62 9.12 8.22 -21.43
C GLY A 62 9.87 6.99 -20.90
N THR A 63 9.50 5.78 -21.34
CA THR A 63 10.21 4.54 -21.03
C THR A 63 9.97 3.52 -22.13
N THR A 64 11.04 3.14 -22.82
CA THR A 64 11.06 2.11 -23.87
C THR A 64 11.07 0.68 -23.31
N LYS A 65 11.00 0.51 -21.98
CA LYS A 65 10.96 -0.81 -21.35
C LYS A 65 9.59 -1.04 -20.74
N VAL A 66 8.91 -2.08 -21.24
CA VAL A 66 7.65 -2.55 -20.67
C VAL A 66 7.94 -3.07 -19.27
N GLU A 67 7.40 -2.40 -18.25
CA GLU A 67 7.36 -2.95 -16.90
C GLU A 67 6.27 -4.02 -16.85
N ASP A 68 6.57 -5.13 -16.20
CA ASP A 68 5.60 -6.19 -15.96
C ASP A 68 4.91 -5.90 -14.62
N VAL A 69 3.66 -5.44 -14.71
CA VAL A 69 2.83 -5.00 -13.59
C VAL A 69 1.71 -5.99 -13.38
N THR A 70 1.64 -6.57 -12.18
CA THR A 70 0.53 -7.41 -11.74
C THR A 70 -0.22 -6.73 -10.61
N ILE A 71 -1.54 -6.64 -10.72
CA ILE A 71 -2.42 -6.08 -9.69
C ILE A 71 -3.22 -7.23 -9.08
N TYR A 72 -3.09 -7.44 -7.77
CA TYR A 72 -3.87 -8.40 -7.01
C TYR A 72 -4.97 -7.65 -6.27
N GLY A 73 -6.22 -7.82 -6.69
CA GLY A 73 -7.38 -7.29 -5.99
C GLY A 73 -7.88 -8.27 -4.93
N TYR A 74 -8.22 -7.75 -3.75
CA TYR A 74 -8.74 -8.58 -2.64
C TYR A 74 -10.20 -8.24 -2.34
N PRO A 75 -11.04 -9.25 -2.06
CA PRO A 75 -12.36 -9.00 -1.50
C PRO A 75 -12.28 -8.24 -0.18
N GLU A 76 -13.27 -7.40 0.10
CA GLU A 76 -13.35 -6.59 1.34
C GLU A 76 -13.21 -7.44 2.61
N HIS A 77 -13.81 -8.63 2.64
CA HIS A 77 -13.73 -9.52 3.80
C HIS A 77 -12.33 -10.14 4.02
N VAL A 78 -11.44 -10.10 3.03
CA VAL A 78 -10.05 -10.58 3.11
C VAL A 78 -9.11 -9.46 3.48
N PHE A 79 -9.17 -8.37 2.71
CA PHE A 79 -8.40 -7.17 2.95
C PHE A 79 -9.29 -5.95 2.63
N PRO A 80 -9.89 -5.35 3.65
CA PRO A 80 -10.76 -4.17 3.55
C PRO A 80 -9.97 -2.86 3.51
N SER A 81 -10.66 -1.81 3.11
CA SER A 81 -10.07 -0.53 2.78
C SER A 81 -9.60 0.23 4.02
N THR A 82 -8.37 0.76 3.95
CA THR A 82 -7.61 1.34 5.06
C THR A 82 -6.50 2.31 4.61
N ASP A 83 -6.60 3.57 5.01
CA ASP A 83 -5.58 4.61 4.86
C ASP A 83 -4.63 4.66 6.07
N PHE A 84 -3.47 5.31 5.90
CA PHE A 84 -2.48 5.53 6.97
C PHE A 84 -1.95 4.26 7.68
N HIS A 85 -2.01 3.12 7.02
CA HIS A 85 -1.36 1.88 7.48
C HIS A 85 0.17 1.96 7.27
N THR A 86 0.91 1.12 7.98
CA THR A 86 2.33 0.88 7.71
C THR A 86 2.54 -0.54 7.19
N ALA A 87 3.65 -0.75 6.48
CA ALA A 87 4.03 -2.05 5.94
C ALA A 87 5.47 -2.39 6.32
N THR A 88 5.65 -3.54 6.99
CA THR A 88 6.95 -4.01 7.46
C THR A 88 7.29 -5.36 6.84
N TYR A 89 8.38 -5.41 6.07
CA TYR A 89 8.90 -6.66 5.50
C TYR A 89 9.58 -7.50 6.58
N VAL A 90 9.26 -8.80 6.63
CA VAL A 90 9.82 -9.76 7.57
C VAL A 90 10.20 -11.04 6.82
N LYS A 91 11.44 -11.47 7.02
CA LYS A 91 11.95 -12.76 6.54
C LYS A 91 12.14 -13.73 7.69
N ASN A 92 11.61 -14.93 7.55
CA ASN A 92 11.90 -16.02 8.46
C ASN A 92 13.19 -16.72 8.01
N ASN A 93 14.23 -16.66 8.84
CA ASN A 93 15.54 -17.24 8.52
C ASN A 93 15.53 -18.78 8.50
N GLU A 94 14.63 -19.42 9.25
CA GLU A 94 14.53 -20.88 9.34
C GLU A 94 13.75 -21.45 8.16
N THR A 95 12.54 -20.94 7.93
CA THR A 95 11.66 -21.45 6.86
C THR A 95 11.94 -20.83 5.50
N LYS A 96 12.72 -19.73 5.45
CA LYS A 96 12.94 -18.87 4.27
C LYS A 96 11.68 -18.18 3.74
N ASP A 97 10.57 -18.26 4.48
CA ASP A 97 9.34 -17.56 4.11
C ASP A 97 9.52 -16.04 4.23
N GLU A 98 8.91 -15.31 3.32
CA GLU A 98 8.93 -13.85 3.26
C GLU A 98 7.51 -13.30 3.37
N PHE A 99 7.35 -12.34 4.25
CA PHE A 99 6.06 -11.72 4.56
C PHE A 99 6.17 -10.20 4.55
N ILE A 100 5.06 -9.54 4.28
CA ILE A 100 4.85 -8.13 4.63
C ILE A 100 3.72 -8.09 5.66
N TYR A 101 3.99 -7.49 6.81
CA TYR A 101 2.97 -7.20 7.81
C TYR A 101 2.42 -5.80 7.54
N ILE A 102 1.11 -5.72 7.35
CA ILE A 102 0.36 -4.47 7.16
C ILE A 102 -0.32 -4.17 8.48
N ILE A 103 0.01 -3.04 9.10
CA ILE A 103 -0.39 -2.73 10.47
C ILE A 103 -1.20 -1.44 10.50
N GLY A 104 -2.33 -1.51 11.20
CA GLY A 104 -3.20 -0.39 11.49
C GLY A 104 -3.90 0.18 10.26
N GLY A 105 -4.17 1.47 10.34
CA GLY A 105 -4.85 2.26 9.34
C GLY A 105 -6.32 2.57 9.71
N LEU A 106 -6.80 3.73 9.26
CA LEU A 106 -8.02 4.36 9.78
C LEU A 106 -9.30 3.77 9.20
N GLY A 107 -9.35 3.67 7.86
CA GLY A 107 -10.51 3.21 7.11
C GLY A 107 -11.76 4.08 7.28
N TYR A 108 -12.85 3.72 6.59
CA TYR A 108 -14.12 4.45 6.65
C TYR A 108 -14.69 4.62 8.07
N MET A 109 -15.50 5.67 8.27
CA MET A 109 -16.16 5.97 9.54
C MET A 109 -17.00 4.81 10.09
N THR A 110 -17.59 4.01 9.21
CA THR A 110 -18.41 2.84 9.55
C THR A 110 -17.58 1.56 9.74
N SER A 111 -16.29 1.57 9.42
CA SER A 111 -15.43 0.40 9.50
C SER A 111 -15.19 -0.04 10.93
N SER A 112 -15.42 -1.33 11.19
CA SER A 112 -15.15 -1.98 12.49
C SER A 112 -13.70 -1.85 12.97
N HIS A 113 -12.79 -1.58 12.04
CA HIS A 113 -11.35 -1.34 12.20
C HIS A 113 -11.03 -0.14 13.08
N ARG A 114 -11.92 0.86 13.16
CA ARG A 114 -11.68 2.05 14.01
C ARG A 114 -11.61 1.73 15.50
N ARG A 115 -12.03 0.54 15.91
CA ARG A 115 -12.07 0.09 17.30
C ARG A 115 -10.83 -0.69 17.73
N GLU A 116 -10.07 -1.26 16.79
CA GLU A 116 -8.91 -2.10 17.07
C GLU A 116 -7.85 -2.01 15.98
N THR A 117 -6.58 -2.01 16.37
CA THR A 117 -5.46 -2.10 15.42
C THR A 117 -5.44 -3.45 14.74
N ARG A 118 -5.79 -3.47 13.46
CA ARG A 118 -5.70 -4.68 12.63
C ARG A 118 -4.29 -4.91 12.14
N VAL A 119 -3.96 -6.19 12.03
CA VAL A 119 -2.70 -6.67 11.50
C VAL A 119 -3.01 -7.67 10.41
N TYR A 120 -2.55 -7.42 9.20
CA TYR A 120 -2.62 -8.36 8.09
C TYR A 120 -1.21 -8.86 7.77
N ARG A 121 -1.14 -10.08 7.27
CA ARG A 121 0.09 -10.70 6.79
C ARG A 121 -0.09 -11.07 5.33
N LEU A 122 0.66 -10.41 4.46
CA LEU A 122 0.81 -10.74 3.05
C LEU A 122 1.97 -11.73 2.89
N ARG A 123 1.71 -12.90 2.33
CA ARG A 123 2.73 -13.90 1.98
C ARG A 123 3.27 -13.63 0.58
N LEU A 124 4.59 -13.52 0.42
CA LEU A 124 5.19 -13.12 -0.87
C LEU A 124 5.30 -14.26 -1.89
N SER A 125 5.10 -15.52 -1.49
CA SER A 125 5.15 -16.67 -2.41
C SER A 125 3.91 -16.78 -3.30
N ASP A 126 2.74 -16.39 -2.78
CA ASP A 126 1.44 -16.57 -3.45
C ASP A 126 0.53 -15.33 -3.38
N PHE A 127 0.99 -14.26 -2.73
CA PHE A 127 0.22 -13.04 -2.49
C PHE A 127 -1.09 -13.30 -1.72
N SER A 128 -1.14 -14.32 -0.87
CA SER A 128 -2.26 -14.50 0.05
C SER A 128 -2.18 -13.49 1.21
N ILE A 129 -3.31 -12.87 1.54
CA ILE A 129 -3.45 -12.01 2.72
C ILE A 129 -4.24 -12.75 3.80
N GLN A 130 -3.75 -12.67 5.03
CA GLN A 130 -4.42 -13.20 6.21
C GLN A 130 -4.50 -12.15 7.31
N TRP A 131 -5.68 -11.96 7.89
CA TRP A 131 -5.82 -11.23 9.15
C TRP A 131 -5.22 -12.02 10.31
N ILE A 132 -4.33 -11.38 11.06
CA ILE A 132 -3.67 -11.93 12.23
C ILE A 132 -4.33 -11.36 13.47
N LYS A 133 -5.04 -12.22 14.21
CA LYS A 133 -5.57 -11.86 15.52
C LYS A 133 -4.40 -11.66 16.49
N THR A 134 -4.24 -10.43 16.97
CA THR A 134 -3.24 -10.10 17.98
C THR A 134 -3.76 -10.41 19.38
N THR A 135 -2.85 -10.68 20.30
CA THR A 135 -3.15 -10.96 21.71
C THR A 135 -2.23 -10.14 22.61
N GLY A 136 -2.69 -9.74 23.79
CA GLY A 136 -1.92 -8.98 24.77
C GLY A 136 -2.65 -7.73 25.24
N ASN A 137 -1.98 -6.89 26.03
CA ASN A 137 -2.46 -5.54 26.33
C ASN A 137 -2.28 -4.69 25.06
N GLY A 138 -3.24 -4.81 24.16
CA GLY A 138 -3.26 -4.07 22.90
C GLY A 138 -3.30 -2.57 23.11
N LEU A 139 -2.85 -1.84 22.10
CA LEU A 139 -3.11 -0.40 21.99
C LEU A 139 -4.63 -0.18 22.01
N VAL A 140 -5.10 0.78 22.80
CA VAL A 140 -6.52 1.12 22.86
C VAL A 140 -6.88 1.91 21.61
N GLY A 141 -7.76 1.35 20.77
CA GLY A 141 -8.24 2.01 19.55
C GLY A 141 -7.48 1.62 18.28
N CYS A 142 -7.63 2.45 17.25
CA CYS A 142 -7.04 2.25 15.94
C CYS A 142 -5.67 2.96 15.85
N THR A 143 -4.61 2.22 15.52
CA THR A 143 -3.30 2.81 15.23
C THR A 143 -3.24 3.27 13.78
N GLU A 144 -3.14 4.58 13.56
CA GLU A 144 -2.97 5.22 12.25
C GLU A 144 -1.78 6.20 12.31
N ARG A 145 -1.18 6.53 11.16
CA ARG A 145 -0.09 7.52 11.07
C ARG A 145 1.09 7.25 12.00
N HIS A 146 1.34 5.97 12.27
CA HIS A 146 2.39 5.49 13.15
C HIS A 146 3.64 5.11 12.36
N ARG A 147 4.71 4.76 13.09
CA ARG A 147 5.87 4.07 12.54
C ARG A 147 5.86 2.62 13.01
N ALA A 148 6.11 1.68 12.11
CA ALA A 148 6.30 0.27 12.44
C ALA A 148 7.71 -0.17 12.03
N THR A 149 8.53 -0.55 13.01
CA THR A 149 9.94 -0.91 12.81
C THR A 149 10.17 -2.36 13.19
N LEU A 150 10.85 -3.11 12.33
CA LEU A 150 11.27 -4.48 12.65
C LEU A 150 12.53 -4.44 13.53
N GLU A 151 12.45 -5.10 14.67
CA GLU A 151 13.55 -5.31 15.60
C GLU A 151 13.76 -6.80 15.85
N THR A 152 14.97 -7.17 16.30
CA THR A 152 15.27 -8.53 16.75
C THR A 152 15.65 -8.48 18.21
N VAL A 153 14.77 -8.99 19.08
CA VAL A 153 14.99 -9.01 20.54
C VAL A 153 15.10 -10.46 20.99
N GLY A 154 16.25 -10.82 21.56
CA GLY A 154 16.49 -12.18 22.06
C GLY A 154 16.36 -13.27 20.99
N GLY A 155 16.71 -12.97 19.74
CA GLY A 155 16.60 -13.89 18.60
C GLY A 155 15.20 -14.04 18.02
N ARG A 156 14.21 -13.27 18.50
CA ARG A 156 12.85 -13.22 17.96
C ARG A 156 12.63 -11.91 17.21
N ASN A 157 11.95 -11.98 16.08
CA ASN A 157 11.50 -10.80 15.35
C ASN A 157 10.31 -10.15 16.09
N MET A 158 10.41 -8.85 16.31
CA MET A 158 9.39 -8.03 16.95
C MET A 158 9.15 -6.81 16.06
N ILE A 159 7.89 -6.38 15.91
CA ILE A 159 7.59 -5.12 15.23
C ILE A 159 7.17 -4.12 16.30
N GLU A 160 7.99 -3.10 16.50
CA GLU A 160 7.69 -1.98 17.40
C GLU A 160 6.79 -0.97 16.67
N ILE A 161 5.75 -0.50 17.36
CA ILE A 161 4.82 0.51 16.86
C ILE A 161 4.98 1.78 17.72
N CYS A 162 5.31 2.90 17.08
CA CYS A 162 5.56 4.20 17.71
C CYS A 162 4.71 5.32 17.08
#